data_AF-A0A370HPZ9-F1
#
_entry.id   AF-A0A370HPZ9-F1
#
_cell.length_a   1.000
_cell.length_b   1.000
_cell.length_c   1.000
_cell.angle_alpha   90.00
_cell.angle_beta   90.00
_cell.angle_gamma   90.00
#
_symmetry.space_group_name_H-M   'P 1'
#
loop_
_entity.id
_entity.type
_entity.pdbx_description
1 polymer ?
#
loop_
_entity_poly.entity_id
_entity_poly.type
_entity_poly.pdbx_seq_one_letter_code
_entity_poly.pdbx_strand_id
1 'polypeptide(L)'
;MSEVSIAWIDGALVTIDQRALPRELRELRITTVDDVIEAIKTLAIRGAPAIGVSGAFGVALAALAHPDDPDRVTTEAERIAAARPTAVNLAWGVRRALAKLPDGARAVLDEALEMLAEDGRVNRAAAIHAADLIQRLCPDRPLRILTHCNTGRLATTAFGTALGALRVLHERAAVENVLVDETRPLLQGARLTAWELAEAGIPHRLTIDSAAAWAMATGLVDAVIVGADRITADGSVANKIGTYALAVAAQRHGIPFIVVAPESTRDPDTATGDLIVVEERAAHEITHVGAVATAPEGTEVFNPAFDVTPPDLVTAVVTENGALPSTSATWAAAVEAASRPEADLAGDDRSGAPHLAAGGRAGAPRFGSVSGRESGPLGSEPIGALGDNDIVRKLAQRADQYVETVVEKTRKFLADQWEPPRADDPSKREIAEISRGLYTRGWMPGTAGNISVRAGKTAIVTGSGLSKGELRAEDMVTVNIADSQRVSGIRRPSAETTIHTAVYRATEAAAVVHVHPPHATAQSIGAPPTLRFAGYELIKGLAPTETIDIPVFSNHADVPRIGADIERYLIEHPDAPPVLFIAGHGITAWGATLAQARDRAECLEAMCELATLTGRRTIGSDRLGSEEESK
;
A
#
# COMPACT_ATOMS: atom_id res chain seq x y z
N MET A 1 -0.66 16.62 7.37
CA MET A 1 -0.99 15.26 6.88
C MET A 1 -1.47 14.45 8.07
N SER A 2 -2.45 13.55 7.86
CA SER A 2 -3.32 12.99 8.90
C SER A 2 -2.59 12.07 9.88
N GLU A 3 -2.95 12.13 11.17
CA GLU A 3 -2.52 11.16 12.19
C GLU A 3 -2.98 9.71 11.91
N VAL A 4 -3.80 9.53 10.87
CA VAL A 4 -4.47 8.29 10.47
C VAL A 4 -3.85 7.77 9.17
N SER A 5 -3.63 6.45 9.09
CA SER A 5 -3.11 5.72 7.91
C SER A 5 -4.18 4.86 7.21
N ILE A 6 -5.32 4.65 7.87
CA ILE A 6 -6.46 3.85 7.39
C ILE A 6 -7.75 4.64 7.59
N ALA A 7 -8.54 4.81 6.53
CA ALA A 7 -9.83 5.48 6.59
C ALA A 7 -10.87 4.75 5.74
N TRP A 8 -12.15 5.00 6.01
CA TRP A 8 -13.23 4.58 5.13
C TRP A 8 -13.83 5.79 4.43
N ILE A 9 -13.64 5.90 3.12
CA ILE A 9 -14.00 7.08 2.32
C ILE A 9 -14.78 6.62 1.09
N ASP A 10 -15.97 7.20 0.88
CA ASP A 10 -16.94 6.88 -0.17
C ASP A 10 -17.00 5.39 -0.56
N GLY A 11 -17.17 4.53 0.45
CA GLY A 11 -17.36 3.10 0.25
C GLY A 11 -16.10 2.27 0.05
N ALA A 12 -14.94 2.86 0.25
CA ALA A 12 -13.66 2.18 0.10
C ALA A 12 -12.82 2.29 1.37
N LEU A 13 -12.04 1.24 1.62
CA LEU A 13 -10.90 1.29 2.52
C LEU A 13 -9.79 2.09 1.83
N VAL A 14 -9.42 3.22 2.41
CA VAL A 14 -8.34 4.09 1.94
C VAL A 14 -7.15 3.99 2.86
N THR A 15 -5.96 3.75 2.29
CA THR A 15 -4.72 3.61 3.06
C THR A 15 -3.49 4.02 2.25
N ILE A 16 -2.32 4.03 2.85
CA ILE A 16 -1.05 4.33 2.18
C ILE A 16 -0.41 3.04 1.70
N ASP A 17 0.06 3.01 0.44
CA ASP A 17 0.87 1.90 -0.07
C ASP A 17 2.26 1.93 0.57
N GLN A 18 2.45 1.12 1.61
CA GLN A 18 3.72 1.05 2.32
C GLN A 18 4.86 0.50 1.47
N ARG A 19 4.59 -0.16 0.33
CA ARG A 19 5.61 -0.67 -0.59
C ARG A 19 6.25 0.46 -1.39
N ALA A 20 5.51 1.54 -1.64
CA ALA A 20 5.97 2.69 -2.41
C ALA A 20 6.88 3.62 -1.57
N LEU A 21 6.70 3.61 -0.24
CA LEU A 21 7.54 4.38 0.68
C LEU A 21 8.99 3.85 0.74
N PRO A 22 9.99 4.74 0.88
CA PRO A 22 9.87 6.20 1.08
C PRO A 22 9.84 7.02 -0.21
N ARG A 23 9.86 6.39 -1.39
CA ARG A 23 10.03 7.08 -2.68
C ARG A 23 8.79 7.87 -3.07
N GLU A 24 7.61 7.31 -2.81
CA GLU A 24 6.34 7.86 -3.22
C GLU A 24 5.30 7.64 -2.12
N LEU A 25 4.61 8.72 -1.74
CA LEU A 25 3.41 8.65 -0.92
C LEU A 25 2.22 8.35 -1.85
N ARG A 26 1.91 7.07 -2.03
CA ARG A 26 0.80 6.60 -2.86
C ARG A 26 -0.37 6.16 -2.00
N GLU A 27 -1.56 6.67 -2.31
CA GLU A 27 -2.82 6.22 -1.70
C GLU A 27 -3.38 4.98 -2.42
N LEU A 28 -3.80 3.99 -1.64
CA LEU A 28 -4.55 2.84 -2.08
C LEU A 28 -6.02 3.02 -1.72
N ARG A 29 -6.88 2.81 -2.71
CA ARG A 29 -8.33 2.75 -2.53
C ARG A 29 -8.76 1.32 -2.83
N ILE A 30 -9.27 0.65 -1.80
CA ILE A 30 -9.55 -0.77 -1.77
C ILE A 30 -11.07 -0.93 -1.69
N THR A 31 -11.66 -1.54 -2.73
CA THR A 31 -13.12 -1.64 -2.89
C THR A 31 -13.61 -3.09 -2.91
N THR A 32 -12.70 -4.08 -2.87
CA THR A 32 -13.07 -5.49 -2.89
C THR A 32 -12.31 -6.30 -1.84
N VAL A 33 -12.84 -7.49 -1.52
CA VAL A 33 -12.17 -8.46 -0.63
C VAL A 33 -10.84 -8.92 -1.21
N ASP A 34 -10.77 -9.13 -2.52
CA ASP A 34 -9.54 -9.56 -3.19
C ASP A 34 -8.44 -8.48 -3.07
N ASP A 35 -8.80 -7.20 -3.19
CA ASP A 35 -7.87 -6.08 -3.00
C ASP A 35 -7.33 -6.03 -1.55
N VAL A 36 -8.19 -6.28 -0.54
CA VAL A 36 -7.75 -6.35 0.87
C VAL A 36 -6.74 -7.49 1.06
N ILE A 37 -7.05 -8.67 0.52
CA ILE A 37 -6.18 -9.85 0.62
C ILE A 37 -4.85 -9.59 -0.09
N GLU A 38 -4.86 -8.99 -1.28
CA GLU A 38 -3.64 -8.62 -2.01
C GLU A 38 -2.81 -7.59 -1.23
N ALA A 39 -3.46 -6.54 -0.71
CA ALA A 39 -2.78 -5.50 0.05
C ALA A 39 -2.08 -6.04 1.30
N ILE A 40 -2.71 -6.99 2.01
CA ILE A 40 -2.12 -7.67 3.17
C ILE A 40 -0.98 -8.61 2.76
N LYS A 41 -1.17 -9.44 1.72
CA LYS A 41 -0.17 -10.42 1.27
C LYS A 41 1.08 -9.77 0.70
N THR A 42 0.92 -8.70 -0.06
CA THR A 42 2.03 -7.97 -0.69
C THR A 42 2.69 -6.97 0.26
N LEU A 43 2.22 -6.89 1.51
CA LEU A 43 2.68 -5.92 2.52
C LEU A 43 2.47 -4.46 2.14
N ALA A 44 1.47 -4.18 1.30
CA ALA A 44 0.98 -2.81 1.10
C ALA A 44 0.34 -2.28 2.38
N ILE A 45 -0.35 -3.15 3.11
CA ILE A 45 -0.81 -2.94 4.49
C ILE A 45 -0.04 -3.91 5.39
N ARG A 46 0.63 -3.38 6.42
CA ARG A 46 1.34 -4.18 7.41
C ARG A 46 1.33 -3.53 8.77
N GLY A 47 1.71 -4.32 9.78
CA GLY A 47 1.57 -3.99 11.19
C GLY A 47 0.33 -4.67 11.77
N ALA A 48 0.49 -5.24 12.96
CA ALA A 48 -0.52 -6.12 13.56
C ALA A 48 -1.89 -5.43 13.70
N PRO A 49 -2.01 -4.22 14.30
CA PRO A 49 -3.31 -3.55 14.39
C PRO A 49 -3.85 -3.09 13.03
N ALA A 50 -2.99 -2.56 12.14
CA ALA A 50 -3.39 -2.11 10.80
C ALA A 50 -4.03 -3.24 9.98
N ILE A 51 -3.44 -4.43 10.00
CA ILE A 51 -3.96 -5.61 9.31
C ILE A 51 -5.29 -6.06 9.95
N GLY A 52 -5.40 -6.04 11.28
CA GLY A 52 -6.64 -6.41 11.97
C GLY A 52 -7.83 -5.54 11.59
N VAL A 53 -7.66 -4.23 11.62
CA VAL A 53 -8.72 -3.27 11.22
C VAL A 53 -9.00 -3.34 9.71
N SER A 54 -7.98 -3.53 8.88
CA SER A 54 -8.18 -3.74 7.44
C SER A 54 -8.96 -5.03 7.15
N GLY A 55 -8.74 -6.08 7.94
CA GLY A 55 -9.52 -7.32 7.88
C GLY A 55 -10.99 -7.09 8.20
N ALA A 56 -11.29 -6.30 9.25
CA ALA A 56 -12.65 -5.91 9.59
C ALA A 56 -13.35 -5.11 8.48
N PHE A 57 -12.64 -4.15 7.85
CA PHE A 57 -13.16 -3.46 6.68
C PHE A 57 -13.36 -4.39 5.48
N GLY A 58 -12.53 -5.43 5.32
CA GLY A 58 -12.75 -6.48 4.33
C GLY A 58 -14.07 -7.25 4.55
N VAL A 59 -14.41 -7.57 5.80
CA VAL A 59 -15.71 -8.17 6.14
C VAL A 59 -16.85 -7.20 5.85
N ALA A 60 -16.67 -5.90 6.13
CA ALA A 60 -17.65 -4.88 5.78
C ALA A 60 -17.86 -4.77 4.26
N LEU A 61 -16.79 -4.79 3.46
CA LEU A 61 -16.87 -4.83 1.99
C LEU A 61 -17.65 -6.07 1.51
N ALA A 62 -17.37 -7.24 2.07
CA ALA A 62 -18.10 -8.47 1.75
C ALA A 62 -19.59 -8.36 2.09
N ALA A 63 -19.93 -7.86 3.29
CA ALA A 63 -21.30 -7.71 3.73
C ALA A 63 -22.09 -6.69 2.89
N LEU A 64 -21.43 -5.59 2.48
CA LEU A 64 -22.03 -4.58 1.60
C LEU A 64 -22.24 -5.10 0.17
N ALA A 65 -21.36 -5.97 -0.33
CA ALA A 65 -21.47 -6.60 -1.64
C ALA A 65 -22.52 -7.72 -1.68
N HIS A 66 -22.77 -8.38 -0.54
CA HIS A 66 -23.63 -9.55 -0.41
C HIS A 66 -24.65 -9.39 0.76
N PRO A 67 -25.54 -8.38 0.71
CA PRO A 67 -26.41 -8.04 1.85
C PRO A 67 -27.40 -9.15 2.22
N ASP A 68 -27.78 -9.99 1.26
CA ASP A 68 -28.77 -11.07 1.42
C ASP A 68 -28.14 -12.48 1.43
N ASP A 69 -26.81 -12.59 1.51
CA ASP A 69 -26.09 -13.88 1.47
C ASP A 69 -25.03 -13.98 2.60
N PRO A 70 -25.46 -14.23 3.84
CA PRO A 70 -24.56 -14.33 5.00
C PRO A 70 -23.51 -15.46 4.88
N ASP A 71 -23.85 -16.54 4.17
CA ASP A 71 -22.94 -17.68 3.96
C ASP A 71 -21.78 -17.27 3.05
N ARG A 72 -22.07 -16.47 2.02
CA ARG A 72 -21.02 -15.88 1.18
C ARG A 72 -20.12 -14.93 1.97
N VAL A 73 -20.69 -14.07 2.81
CA VAL A 73 -19.90 -13.15 3.66
C VAL A 73 -18.99 -13.93 4.62
N THR A 74 -19.49 -15.02 5.21
CA THR A 74 -18.72 -15.89 6.08
C THR A 74 -17.55 -16.53 5.32
N THR A 75 -17.78 -17.01 4.10
CA THR A 75 -16.73 -17.55 3.23
C THR A 75 -15.66 -16.51 2.90
N GLU A 76 -16.05 -15.27 2.59
CA GLU A 76 -15.10 -14.18 2.32
C GLU A 76 -14.31 -13.80 3.59
N ALA A 77 -14.94 -13.79 4.76
CA ALA A 77 -14.28 -13.57 6.04
C ALA A 77 -13.19 -14.63 6.31
N GLU A 78 -13.46 -15.91 6.03
CA GLU A 78 -12.47 -16.99 6.12
C GLU A 78 -11.29 -16.77 5.16
N ARG A 79 -11.57 -16.35 3.91
CA ARG A 79 -10.52 -16.03 2.93
C ARG A 79 -9.63 -14.88 3.41
N ILE A 80 -10.21 -13.85 4.02
CA ILE A 80 -9.47 -12.71 4.58
C ILE A 80 -8.59 -13.19 5.74
N ALA A 81 -9.14 -13.95 6.69
CA ALA A 81 -8.39 -14.47 7.84
C ALA A 81 -7.21 -15.36 7.42
N ALA A 82 -7.38 -16.14 6.35
CA ALA A 82 -6.34 -17.01 5.80
C ALA A 82 -5.26 -16.28 4.98
N ALA A 83 -5.38 -14.96 4.76
CA ALA A 83 -4.43 -14.22 3.93
C ALA A 83 -3.00 -14.25 4.52
N ARG A 84 -2.87 -14.20 5.86
CA ARG A 84 -1.62 -14.37 6.62
C ARG A 84 -1.91 -15.12 7.93
N PRO A 85 -1.89 -16.47 7.94
CA PRO A 85 -2.35 -17.29 9.06
C PRO A 85 -1.63 -17.06 10.39
N THR A 86 -0.39 -16.54 10.36
CA THR A 86 0.42 -16.22 11.54
C THR A 86 0.02 -14.88 12.20
N ALA A 87 -0.75 -14.03 11.50
CA ALA A 87 -1.17 -12.71 11.99
C ALA A 87 -2.45 -12.81 12.82
N VAL A 88 -2.32 -13.00 14.14
CA VAL A 88 -3.46 -13.18 15.06
C VAL A 88 -4.43 -12.01 15.02
N ASN A 89 -3.94 -10.77 14.91
CA ASN A 89 -4.79 -9.57 14.83
C ASN A 89 -5.70 -9.57 13.60
N LEU A 90 -5.29 -10.20 12.49
CA LEU A 90 -6.13 -10.36 11.29
C LEU A 90 -7.36 -11.20 11.62
N ALA A 91 -7.13 -12.40 12.16
CA ALA A 91 -8.20 -13.32 12.53
C ALA A 91 -9.08 -12.73 13.65
N TRP A 92 -8.50 -12.02 14.61
CA TRP A 92 -9.24 -11.29 15.64
C TRP A 92 -10.17 -10.23 15.04
N GLY A 93 -9.65 -9.37 14.15
CA GLY A 93 -10.43 -8.29 13.56
C GLY A 93 -11.55 -8.79 12.65
N VAL A 94 -11.27 -9.82 11.85
CA VAL A 94 -12.27 -10.51 11.03
C VAL A 94 -13.39 -11.09 11.90
N ARG A 95 -13.06 -11.84 12.96
CA ARG A 95 -14.07 -12.44 13.86
C ARG A 95 -14.93 -11.38 14.54
N ARG A 96 -14.33 -10.29 15.00
CA ARG A 96 -15.02 -9.20 15.69
C ARG A 96 -16.04 -8.51 14.77
N ALA A 97 -15.66 -8.21 13.54
CA ALA A 97 -16.58 -7.64 12.55
C ALA A 97 -17.67 -8.65 12.13
N LEU A 98 -17.28 -9.90 11.87
CA LEU A 98 -18.21 -10.96 11.45
C LEU A 98 -19.29 -11.24 12.51
N ALA A 99 -18.98 -11.08 13.80
CA ALA A 99 -19.96 -11.23 14.88
C ALA A 99 -21.15 -10.26 14.79
N LYS A 100 -21.01 -9.16 14.02
CA LYS A 100 -22.08 -8.18 13.76
C LYS A 100 -22.88 -8.46 12.50
N LEU A 101 -22.54 -9.50 11.73
CA LEU A 101 -23.27 -9.87 10.52
C LEU A 101 -24.77 -10.12 10.74
N PRO A 102 -25.24 -10.74 11.85
CA PRO A 102 -26.67 -10.91 12.12
C PRO A 102 -27.44 -9.58 12.22
N ASP A 103 -26.76 -8.48 12.57
CA ASP A 103 -27.34 -7.14 12.69
C ASP A 103 -27.30 -6.37 11.34
N GLY A 104 -26.79 -7.01 10.28
CA GLY A 104 -26.73 -6.50 8.91
C GLY A 104 -25.40 -5.82 8.55
N ALA A 105 -25.19 -5.61 7.24
CA ALA A 105 -23.96 -5.04 6.69
C ALA A 105 -23.56 -3.69 7.29
N ARG A 106 -24.55 -2.90 7.70
CA ARG A 106 -24.33 -1.61 8.35
C ARG A 106 -23.65 -1.77 9.71
N ALA A 107 -24.10 -2.72 10.52
CA ALA A 107 -23.54 -2.99 11.84
C ALA A 107 -22.10 -3.53 11.74
N VAL A 108 -21.81 -4.35 10.73
CA VAL A 108 -20.44 -4.80 10.42
C VAL A 108 -19.52 -3.62 10.11
N LEU A 109 -19.97 -2.67 9.28
CA LEU A 109 -19.18 -1.48 8.97
C LEU A 109 -19.01 -0.58 10.20
N ASP A 110 -20.06 -0.36 10.98
CA ASP A 110 -19.99 0.45 12.20
C ASP A 110 -19.02 -0.17 13.23
N GLU A 111 -18.93 -1.49 13.30
CA GLU A 111 -17.93 -2.19 14.13
C GLU A 111 -16.50 -2.02 13.59
N ALA A 112 -16.29 -2.11 12.28
CA ALA A 112 -14.97 -1.84 11.70
C ALA A 112 -14.51 -0.40 11.96
N LEU A 113 -15.44 0.57 11.89
CA LEU A 113 -15.19 1.97 12.27
C LEU A 113 -14.93 2.14 13.77
N GLU A 114 -15.62 1.40 14.63
CA GLU A 114 -15.36 1.41 16.07
C GLU A 114 -13.98 0.83 16.38
N MET A 115 -13.59 -0.27 15.74
CA MET A 115 -12.24 -0.83 15.88
C MET A 115 -11.14 0.14 15.44
N LEU A 116 -11.38 0.88 14.34
CA LEU A 116 -10.51 1.96 13.89
C LEU A 116 -10.35 3.05 14.97
N ALA A 117 -11.46 3.51 15.54
CA ALA A 117 -11.45 4.54 16.58
C ALA A 117 -10.82 4.04 17.89
N GLU A 118 -11.13 2.81 18.29
CA GLU A 118 -10.60 2.15 19.48
C GLU A 118 -9.08 1.98 19.39
N ASP A 119 -8.56 1.49 18.26
CA ASP A 119 -7.11 1.35 18.06
C ASP A 119 -6.37 2.69 18.24
N GLY A 120 -6.93 3.79 17.71
CA GLY A 120 -6.38 5.13 17.93
C GLY A 120 -6.34 5.55 19.40
N ARG A 121 -7.44 5.31 20.14
CA ARG A 121 -7.54 5.62 21.58
C ARG A 121 -6.56 4.79 22.42
N VAL A 122 -6.53 3.48 22.17
CA VAL A 122 -5.72 2.50 22.89
C VAL A 122 -4.23 2.75 22.68
N ASN A 123 -3.79 2.90 21.44
CA ASN A 123 -2.37 3.13 21.13
C ASN A 123 -1.85 4.44 21.72
N ARG A 124 -2.70 5.49 21.73
CA ARG A 124 -2.38 6.77 22.38
C ARG A 124 -2.19 6.61 23.89
N ALA A 125 -3.12 5.94 24.57
CA ALA A 125 -3.01 5.71 26.01
C ALA A 125 -1.73 4.92 26.35
N ALA A 126 -1.44 3.84 25.62
CA ALA A 126 -0.22 3.05 25.80
C ALA A 126 1.04 3.89 25.58
N ALA A 127 1.05 4.72 24.53
CA ALA A 127 2.17 5.62 24.22
C ALA A 127 2.41 6.68 25.30
N ILE A 128 1.35 7.26 25.87
CA ILE A 128 1.44 8.23 26.98
C ILE A 128 2.03 7.54 28.21
N HIS A 129 1.49 6.38 28.61
CA HIS A 129 2.01 5.63 29.74
C HIS A 129 3.47 5.23 29.56
N ALA A 130 3.87 4.88 28.34
CA ALA A 130 5.25 4.52 28.03
C ALA A 130 6.18 5.74 28.14
N ALA A 131 5.78 6.89 27.60
CA ALA A 131 6.52 8.14 27.72
C ALA A 131 6.70 8.56 29.19
N ASP A 132 5.62 8.46 29.97
CA ASP A 132 5.63 8.74 31.41
C ASP A 132 6.59 7.83 32.17
N LEU A 133 6.54 6.52 31.91
CA LEU A 133 7.46 5.55 32.51
C LEU A 133 8.92 5.83 32.13
N ILE A 134 9.19 6.09 30.85
CA ILE A 134 10.55 6.34 30.35
C ILE A 134 11.14 7.59 31.00
N GLN A 135 10.40 8.68 31.13
CA GLN A 135 10.90 9.90 31.79
C GLN A 135 11.18 9.68 33.28
N ARG A 136 10.41 8.82 33.96
CA ARG A 136 10.68 8.46 35.36
C ARG A 136 11.90 7.54 35.51
N LEU A 137 12.11 6.62 34.58
CA LEU A 137 13.28 5.73 34.58
C LEU A 137 14.57 6.43 34.15
N CYS A 138 14.46 7.46 33.31
CA CYS A 138 15.59 8.22 32.77
C CYS A 138 15.36 9.73 32.93
N PRO A 139 15.45 10.27 34.16
CA PRO A 139 15.22 11.70 34.41
C PRO A 139 16.37 12.59 33.92
N ASP A 140 16.17 13.91 34.03
CA ASP A 140 17.20 14.95 34.03
C ASP A 140 17.79 15.43 32.69
N ARG A 141 17.40 14.86 31.54
CA ARG A 141 17.76 15.42 30.22
C ARG A 141 16.91 14.86 29.07
N PRO A 142 16.91 15.53 27.89
CA PRO A 142 16.44 14.93 26.66
C PRO A 142 17.19 13.61 26.36
N LEU A 143 16.44 12.62 25.89
CA LEU A 143 16.88 11.22 25.78
C LEU A 143 17.33 10.87 24.37
N ARG A 144 18.32 9.98 24.28
CA ARG A 144 18.76 9.35 23.04
C ARG A 144 18.15 7.96 22.99
N ILE A 145 17.16 7.75 22.14
CA ILE A 145 16.33 6.56 22.17
C ILE A 145 16.61 5.69 20.95
N LEU A 146 16.77 4.39 21.14
CA LEU A 146 16.87 3.43 20.03
C LEU A 146 15.51 2.79 19.79
N THR A 147 15.13 2.63 18.52
CA THR A 147 13.94 1.88 18.12
C THR A 147 14.20 0.96 16.94
N HIS A 148 13.33 -0.03 16.77
CA HIS A 148 13.47 -1.11 15.80
C HIS A 148 12.14 -1.40 15.10
N CYS A 149 12.20 -1.81 13.83
CA CYS A 149 11.04 -1.98 12.95
C CYS A 149 10.27 -0.66 12.72
N ASN A 150 8.96 -0.78 12.44
CA ASN A 150 8.02 0.33 12.35
C ASN A 150 6.80 0.05 13.22
N THR A 151 6.51 0.98 14.11
CA THR A 151 5.47 0.91 15.15
C THR A 151 4.69 2.22 15.21
N GLY A 152 4.74 3.00 14.13
CA GLY A 152 4.04 4.26 13.97
C GLY A 152 2.63 4.09 13.44
N ARG A 153 2.07 5.19 12.94
CA ARG A 153 0.71 5.20 12.40
C ARG A 153 0.58 4.27 11.20
N LEU A 154 1.67 3.97 10.50
CA LEU A 154 1.68 3.04 9.36
C LEU A 154 1.52 1.58 9.81
N ALA A 155 1.96 1.21 11.01
CA ALA A 155 1.83 -0.14 11.54
C ALA A 155 0.54 -0.35 12.37
N THR A 156 -0.09 0.75 12.76
CA THR A 156 -1.40 0.79 13.42
C THR A 156 -2.43 1.41 12.48
N THR A 157 -3.57 1.86 12.99
CA THR A 157 -4.49 2.70 12.20
C THR A 157 -4.23 4.19 12.37
N ALA A 158 -3.73 4.57 13.53
CA ALA A 158 -3.41 5.94 13.91
C ALA A 158 -2.35 5.96 15.02
N PHE A 159 -1.66 7.09 15.14
CA PHE A 159 -0.70 7.44 16.19
C PHE A 159 0.56 6.55 16.29
N GLY A 160 0.38 5.25 16.52
CA GLY A 160 1.43 4.26 16.74
C GLY A 160 1.60 3.87 18.21
N THR A 161 2.38 2.82 18.47
CA THR A 161 2.73 2.35 19.82
C THR A 161 4.05 2.96 20.27
N ALA A 162 5.18 2.30 20.04
CA ALA A 162 6.51 2.79 20.43
C ALA A 162 6.87 4.10 19.70
N LEU A 163 6.56 4.23 18.41
CA LEU A 163 6.74 5.51 17.71
C LEU A 163 5.74 6.57 18.19
N GLY A 164 4.57 6.17 18.66
CA GLY A 164 3.61 7.06 19.35
C GLY A 164 4.21 7.61 20.65
N ALA A 165 4.86 6.77 21.46
CA ALA A 165 5.55 7.22 22.67
C ALA A 165 6.71 8.18 22.35
N LEU A 166 7.45 7.93 21.25
CA LEU A 166 8.48 8.87 20.76
C LEU A 166 7.89 10.23 20.35
N ARG A 167 6.69 10.26 19.75
CA ARG A 167 5.98 11.52 19.44
C ARG A 167 5.63 12.27 20.73
N VAL A 168 5.07 11.57 21.72
CA VAL A 168 4.75 12.17 23.04
C VAL A 168 6.01 12.73 23.71
N LEU A 169 7.10 11.96 23.74
CA LEU A 169 8.37 12.42 24.31
C LEU A 169 8.94 13.62 23.54
N HIS A 170 8.85 13.64 22.21
CA HIS A 170 9.33 14.75 21.40
C HIS A 170 8.53 16.03 21.65
N GLU A 171 7.21 15.93 21.75
CA GLU A 171 6.32 17.06 22.08
C GLU A 171 6.62 17.65 23.47
N ARG A 172 7.11 16.81 24.40
CA ARG A 172 7.61 17.21 25.73
C ARG A 172 9.06 17.72 25.72
N ALA A 173 9.67 17.90 24.54
CA ALA A 173 11.09 18.22 24.37
C ALA A 173 12.04 17.25 25.11
N ALA A 174 11.62 16.01 25.33
CA ALA A 174 12.35 14.98 26.05
C ALA A 174 13.16 14.05 25.13
N VAL A 175 13.28 14.37 23.83
CA VAL A 175 14.06 13.60 22.85
C VAL A 175 15.20 14.45 22.32
N GLU A 176 16.45 14.00 22.55
CA GLU A 176 17.64 14.54 21.91
C GLU A 176 17.78 14.00 20.48
N ASN A 177 17.64 12.68 20.31
CA ASN A 177 17.75 11.99 19.03
C ASN A 177 17.14 10.59 19.10
N VAL A 178 16.53 10.13 18.01
CA VAL A 178 16.12 8.74 17.82
C VAL A 178 17.12 8.01 16.89
N LEU A 179 17.79 6.98 17.40
CA LEU A 179 18.55 6.05 16.58
C LEU A 179 17.60 4.96 16.05
N VAL A 180 17.49 4.87 14.73
CA VAL A 180 16.57 3.95 14.06
C VAL A 180 17.39 2.84 13.43
N ASP A 181 17.15 1.60 13.82
CA ASP A 181 17.69 0.44 13.13
C ASP A 181 17.05 0.30 11.75
N GLU A 182 17.84 0.00 10.71
CA GLU A 182 17.30 -0.16 9.35
C GLU A 182 16.26 -1.29 9.26
N THR A 183 16.39 -2.32 10.09
CA THR A 183 15.50 -3.47 10.23
C THR A 183 15.51 -4.36 8.99
N ARG A 184 16.60 -5.10 8.74
CA ARG A 184 16.65 -6.10 7.68
C ARG A 184 15.70 -7.28 7.96
N PRO A 185 15.23 -8.01 6.93
CA PRO A 185 15.50 -7.76 5.51
C PRO A 185 14.61 -6.71 4.84
N LEU A 186 13.44 -6.40 5.42
CA LEU A 186 12.40 -5.59 4.76
C LEU A 186 12.60 -4.08 4.86
N LEU A 187 13.59 -3.66 5.64
CA LEU A 187 14.02 -2.27 5.82
C LEU A 187 12.92 -1.37 6.38
N GLN A 188 12.11 -1.87 7.33
CA GLN A 188 10.99 -1.11 7.89
C GLN A 188 11.44 0.16 8.60
N GLY A 189 12.52 0.07 9.38
CA GLY A 189 13.03 1.24 10.08
C GLY A 189 13.58 2.29 9.12
N ALA A 190 14.37 1.86 8.12
CA ALA A 190 14.90 2.76 7.10
C ALA A 190 13.83 3.39 6.20
N ARG A 191 12.80 2.62 5.81
CA ARG A 191 11.81 3.05 4.82
C ARG A 191 10.60 3.74 5.40
N LEU A 192 10.13 3.30 6.58
CA LEU A 192 8.88 3.76 7.17
C LEU A 192 9.12 4.58 8.43
N THR A 193 9.90 4.08 9.39
CA THR A 193 10.12 4.77 10.66
C THR A 193 10.87 6.07 10.45
N ALA A 194 11.97 6.06 9.69
CA ALA A 194 12.68 7.28 9.33
C ALA A 194 11.79 8.26 8.56
N TRP A 195 10.92 7.76 7.68
CA TRP A 195 9.96 8.59 6.94
C TRP A 195 8.93 9.25 7.87
N GLU A 196 8.33 8.50 8.81
CA GLU A 196 7.37 9.03 9.78
C GLU A 196 8.01 10.02 10.76
N LEU A 197 9.24 9.76 11.21
CA LEU A 197 9.99 10.65 12.09
C LEU A 197 10.35 11.95 11.36
N ALA A 198 10.76 11.86 10.09
CA ALA A 198 11.01 13.03 9.25
C ALA A 198 9.75 13.87 9.05
N GLU A 199 8.61 13.23 8.74
CA GLU A 199 7.31 13.91 8.63
C GLU A 199 6.93 14.62 9.92
N ALA A 200 7.24 14.01 11.08
CA ALA A 200 6.94 14.55 12.40
C ALA A 200 7.95 15.61 12.89
N GLY A 201 9.06 15.84 12.17
CA GLY A 201 10.13 16.75 12.61
C GLY A 201 10.95 16.23 13.80
N ILE A 202 10.86 14.92 14.11
CA ILE A 202 11.59 14.32 15.23
C ILE A 202 13.06 14.10 14.82
N PRO A 203 14.04 14.62 15.57
CA PRO A 203 15.46 14.41 15.28
C PRO A 203 15.81 12.92 15.31
N HIS A 204 16.36 12.40 14.22
CA HIS A 204 16.68 10.99 14.10
C HIS A 204 17.93 10.73 13.25
N ARG A 205 18.51 9.54 13.43
CA ARG A 205 19.60 8.99 12.60
C ARG A 205 19.31 7.53 12.30
N LEU A 206 19.66 7.10 11.09
CA LEU A 206 19.58 5.70 10.69
C LEU A 206 20.89 4.97 11.05
N THR A 207 20.78 3.73 11.51
CA THR A 207 21.91 2.81 11.72
C THR A 207 21.60 1.45 11.13
N ILE A 208 22.66 0.69 10.78
CA ILE A 208 22.51 -0.74 10.50
C ILE A 208 22.26 -1.50 11.80
N ASP A 209 21.54 -2.62 11.72
CA ASP A 209 21.12 -3.40 12.90
C ASP A 209 22.32 -3.86 13.75
N SER A 210 23.43 -4.26 13.10
CA SER A 210 24.64 -4.75 13.78
C SER A 210 25.43 -3.68 14.54
N ALA A 211 25.14 -2.40 14.31
CA ALA A 211 25.79 -1.29 15.02
C ALA A 211 25.04 -0.86 16.29
N ALA A 212 23.83 -1.38 16.53
CA ALA A 212 23.02 -1.01 17.69
C ALA A 212 23.71 -1.29 19.04
N ALA A 213 24.31 -2.47 19.20
CA ALA A 213 25.05 -2.81 20.42
C ALA A 213 26.28 -1.90 20.63
N TRP A 214 26.95 -1.49 19.54
CA TRP A 214 28.06 -0.54 19.63
C TRP A 214 27.57 0.87 20.01
N ALA A 215 26.41 1.30 19.50
CA ALA A 215 25.79 2.55 19.90
C ALA A 215 25.44 2.55 21.40
N MET A 216 24.94 1.44 21.94
CA MET A 216 24.73 1.27 23.38
C MET A 216 26.05 1.33 24.16
N ALA A 217 27.08 0.58 23.73
CA ALA A 217 28.39 0.53 24.40
C ALA A 217 29.11 1.89 24.42
N THR A 218 28.93 2.70 23.38
CA THR A 218 29.50 4.06 23.28
C THR A 218 28.61 5.13 23.91
N GLY A 219 27.53 4.71 24.58
CA GLY A 219 26.64 5.57 25.32
C GLY A 219 25.90 6.54 24.41
N LEU A 220 25.48 6.13 23.21
CA LEU A 220 24.60 6.87 22.30
C LEU A 220 23.11 6.54 22.51
N VAL A 221 22.80 5.63 23.44
CA VAL A 221 21.44 5.14 23.72
C VAL A 221 21.20 5.19 25.23
N ASP A 222 20.05 5.72 25.62
CA ASP A 222 19.59 5.87 27.00
C ASP A 222 18.41 4.95 27.31
N ALA A 223 17.60 4.64 26.31
CA ALA A 223 16.49 3.69 26.39
C ALA A 223 16.28 3.03 25.03
N VAL A 224 15.81 1.78 25.04
CA VAL A 224 15.32 1.09 23.85
C VAL A 224 13.81 1.01 23.93
N ILE A 225 13.12 1.37 22.85
CA ILE A 225 11.66 1.28 22.75
C ILE A 225 11.24 0.53 21.49
N VAL A 226 10.43 -0.51 21.65
CA VAL A 226 9.96 -1.37 20.56
C VAL A 226 8.47 -1.69 20.69
N GLY A 227 7.87 -2.20 19.63
CA GLY A 227 6.52 -2.76 19.65
C GLY A 227 6.52 -4.26 19.99
N ALA A 228 5.39 -4.90 19.77
CA ALA A 228 5.25 -6.34 19.80
C ALA A 228 4.26 -6.82 18.72
N ASP A 229 4.44 -8.05 18.25
CA ASP A 229 3.47 -8.76 17.42
C ASP A 229 2.63 -9.72 18.28
N ARG A 230 3.21 -10.26 19.36
CA ARG A 230 2.51 -11.13 20.33
C ARG A 230 3.22 -11.12 21.68
N ILE A 231 2.46 -11.14 22.76
CA ILE A 231 2.98 -11.26 24.13
C ILE A 231 2.30 -12.44 24.82
N THR A 232 3.05 -13.47 25.19
CA THR A 232 2.52 -14.70 25.81
C THR A 232 2.16 -14.51 27.28
N ALA A 233 1.50 -15.50 27.88
CA ALA A 233 1.06 -15.43 29.28
C ALA A 233 2.21 -15.21 30.28
N ASP A 234 3.39 -15.79 30.04
CA ASP A 234 4.61 -15.58 30.84
C ASP A 234 5.32 -14.23 30.59
N GLY A 235 4.84 -13.45 29.62
CA GLY A 235 5.42 -12.16 29.23
C GLY A 235 6.50 -12.23 28.16
N SER A 236 6.76 -13.40 27.55
CA SER A 236 7.67 -13.47 26.40
C SER A 236 7.10 -12.65 25.23
N VAL A 237 7.97 -11.90 24.57
CA VAL A 237 7.58 -10.96 23.52
C VAL A 237 8.09 -11.44 22.17
N ALA A 238 7.18 -11.81 21.27
CA ALA A 238 7.53 -11.97 19.86
C ALA A 238 7.43 -10.62 19.16
N ASN A 239 8.50 -10.24 18.46
CA ASN A 239 8.57 -9.02 17.67
C ASN A 239 9.54 -9.22 16.49
N LYS A 240 9.68 -8.21 15.63
CA LYS A 240 10.56 -8.25 14.45
C LYS A 240 11.96 -8.77 14.79
N ILE A 241 12.49 -9.66 13.94
CA ILE A 241 13.84 -10.21 14.03
C ILE A 241 14.87 -9.10 14.26
N GLY A 242 15.70 -9.26 15.29
CA GLY A 242 16.61 -8.23 15.81
C GLY A 242 16.23 -7.78 17.22
N THR A 243 14.95 -7.88 17.61
CA THR A 243 14.45 -7.43 18.93
C THR A 243 15.15 -8.16 20.08
N TYR A 244 15.27 -9.48 20.01
CA TYR A 244 15.97 -10.27 21.01
C TYR A 244 17.43 -9.83 21.18
N ALA A 245 18.14 -9.61 20.07
CA ALA A 245 19.54 -9.17 20.10
C ALA A 245 19.70 -7.78 20.75
N LEU A 246 18.75 -6.87 20.50
CA LEU A 246 18.72 -5.57 21.17
C LEU A 246 18.46 -5.69 22.67
N ALA A 247 17.55 -6.57 23.09
CA ALA A 247 17.26 -6.78 24.51
C ALA A 247 18.48 -7.34 25.26
N VAL A 248 19.19 -8.30 24.67
CA VAL A 248 20.46 -8.82 25.22
C VAL A 248 21.51 -7.71 25.36
N ALA A 249 21.68 -6.88 24.32
CA ALA A 249 22.63 -5.76 24.36
C ALA A 249 22.23 -4.71 25.40
N ALA A 250 20.94 -4.36 25.48
CA ALA A 250 20.41 -3.39 26.43
C ALA A 250 20.64 -3.86 27.88
N GLN A 251 20.33 -5.12 28.19
CA GLN A 251 20.58 -5.71 29.50
C GLN A 251 22.08 -5.65 29.86
N ARG A 252 22.97 -6.00 28.93
CA ARG A 252 24.42 -5.95 29.13
C ARG A 252 24.92 -4.56 29.48
N HIS A 253 24.29 -3.52 28.95
CA HIS A 253 24.68 -2.12 29.15
C HIS A 253 23.85 -1.39 30.22
N GLY A 254 22.92 -2.08 30.89
CA GLY A 254 22.04 -1.47 31.90
C GLY A 254 21.09 -0.43 31.32
N ILE A 255 20.68 -0.60 30.07
CA ILE A 255 19.75 0.29 29.36
C ILE A 255 18.33 -0.29 29.49
N PRO A 256 17.32 0.51 29.86
CA PRO A 256 15.95 0.03 29.92
C PRO A 256 15.41 -0.35 28.54
N PHE A 257 14.79 -1.53 28.46
CA PHE A 257 14.18 -2.08 27.26
C PHE A 257 12.66 -2.11 27.41
N ILE A 258 11.97 -1.18 26.75
CA ILE A 258 10.53 -0.94 26.92
C ILE A 258 9.78 -1.45 25.69
N VAL A 259 8.78 -2.29 25.93
CA VAL A 259 7.87 -2.80 24.91
C VAL A 259 6.56 -2.05 25.05
N VAL A 260 6.08 -1.43 23.97
CA VAL A 260 4.79 -0.72 23.93
C VAL A 260 3.85 -1.46 22.99
N ALA A 261 2.79 -2.04 23.55
CA ALA A 261 1.81 -2.79 22.79
C ALA A 261 0.44 -2.72 23.48
N PRO A 262 -0.65 -2.68 22.71
CA PRO A 262 -2.00 -2.69 23.28
C PRO A 262 -2.31 -4.04 23.94
N GLU A 263 -3.27 -4.07 24.87
CA GLU A 263 -3.73 -5.29 25.55
C GLU A 263 -4.18 -6.36 24.56
N SER A 264 -4.74 -5.96 23.42
CA SER A 264 -5.13 -6.85 22.31
C SER A 264 -3.96 -7.61 21.66
N THR A 265 -2.71 -7.25 21.93
CA THR A 265 -1.50 -7.97 21.48
C THR A 265 -1.10 -9.07 22.45
N ARG A 266 -1.71 -9.13 23.64
CA ARG A 266 -1.49 -10.21 24.59
C ARG A 266 -2.26 -11.46 24.16
N ASP A 267 -1.55 -12.58 24.21
CA ASP A 267 -2.04 -13.92 23.90
C ASP A 267 -1.97 -14.76 25.19
N PRO A 268 -3.01 -14.68 26.04
CA PRO A 268 -3.05 -15.42 27.30
C PRO A 268 -3.20 -16.94 27.08
N ASP A 269 -3.59 -17.37 25.88
CA ASP A 269 -3.78 -18.79 25.55
C ASP A 269 -2.45 -19.48 25.23
N THR A 270 -1.43 -18.71 24.83
CA THR A 270 -0.07 -19.21 24.62
C THR A 270 0.75 -19.05 25.90
N ALA A 271 1.09 -20.18 26.55
CA ALA A 271 1.72 -20.19 27.87
C ALA A 271 3.12 -19.54 27.90
N THR A 272 3.99 -19.89 26.95
CA THR A 272 5.39 -19.45 26.92
C THR A 272 5.83 -19.09 25.50
N GLY A 273 6.91 -18.32 25.40
CA GLY A 273 7.51 -17.91 24.13
C GLY A 273 7.92 -19.07 23.21
N ASP A 274 8.32 -20.22 23.78
CA ASP A 274 8.73 -21.41 23.04
C ASP A 274 7.61 -22.03 22.20
N LEU A 275 6.35 -21.70 22.50
CA LEU A 275 5.18 -22.18 21.77
C LEU A 275 4.84 -21.30 20.56
N ILE A 276 5.55 -20.17 20.38
CA ILE A 276 5.33 -19.29 19.23
C ILE A 276 5.99 -19.89 18.00
N VAL A 277 5.18 -20.21 16.99
CA VAL A 277 5.67 -20.61 15.68
C VAL A 277 6.13 -19.35 14.93
N VAL A 278 7.44 -19.24 14.71
CA VAL A 278 8.06 -18.11 14.00
C VAL A 278 7.85 -18.26 12.49
N GLU A 279 7.32 -17.21 11.85
CA GLU A 279 7.17 -17.14 10.38
C GLU A 279 8.56 -17.12 9.72
N GLU A 280 8.86 -18.13 8.89
CA GLU A 280 10.01 -18.10 7.97
C GLU A 280 9.57 -17.62 6.58
N ARG A 281 10.35 -16.70 6.01
CA ARG A 281 9.98 -16.00 4.76
C ARG A 281 10.90 -16.34 3.60
N ALA A 282 10.46 -16.01 2.40
CA ALA A 282 11.15 -16.33 1.17
C ALA A 282 12.60 -15.82 1.14
N ALA A 283 13.48 -16.60 0.52
CA ALA A 283 14.92 -16.31 0.45
C ALA A 283 15.26 -14.98 -0.21
N HIS A 284 14.44 -14.57 -1.18
CA HIS A 284 14.59 -13.36 -1.95
C HIS A 284 14.67 -12.09 -1.08
N GLU A 285 14.05 -12.06 0.10
CA GLU A 285 14.11 -10.88 0.99
C GLU A 285 15.53 -10.63 1.52
N ILE A 286 16.31 -11.70 1.72
CA ILE A 286 17.71 -11.59 2.16
C ILE A 286 18.63 -11.45 0.95
N THR A 287 18.46 -12.29 -0.07
CA THR A 287 19.38 -12.33 -1.22
C THR A 287 19.25 -11.12 -2.14
N HIS A 288 18.20 -10.31 -1.99
CA HIS A 288 17.96 -9.11 -2.80
C HIS A 288 17.55 -7.90 -1.95
N VAL A 289 17.83 -6.72 -2.48
CA VAL A 289 17.22 -5.45 -2.05
C VAL A 289 16.48 -4.85 -3.25
N GLY A 290 15.15 -4.89 -3.21
CA GLY A 290 14.33 -4.59 -4.38
C GLY A 290 14.60 -5.61 -5.49
N ALA A 291 14.94 -5.14 -6.69
CA ALA A 291 15.28 -6.01 -7.83
C ALA A 291 16.78 -6.35 -7.92
N VAL A 292 17.61 -5.88 -6.98
CA VAL A 292 19.07 -6.03 -7.05
C VAL A 292 19.52 -7.18 -6.16
N ALA A 293 20.18 -8.18 -6.74
CA ALA A 293 20.80 -9.28 -6.01
C ALA A 293 21.99 -8.77 -5.18
N THR A 294 22.05 -9.21 -3.93
CA THR A 294 23.12 -8.89 -2.95
C THR A 294 23.84 -10.15 -2.46
N ALA A 295 23.38 -11.34 -2.86
CA ALA A 295 24.02 -12.62 -2.58
C ALA A 295 24.22 -13.42 -3.89
N PRO A 296 25.17 -14.37 -3.93
CA PRO A 296 25.31 -15.30 -5.05
C PRO A 296 24.02 -16.07 -5.33
N GLU A 297 23.77 -16.39 -6.60
CA GLU A 297 22.61 -17.18 -7.02
C GLU A 297 22.61 -18.58 -6.35
N GLY A 298 21.43 -19.04 -5.93
CA GLY A 298 21.26 -20.33 -5.26
C GLY A 298 21.70 -20.37 -3.79
N THR A 299 22.11 -19.24 -3.19
CA THR A 299 22.46 -19.18 -1.75
C THR A 299 21.24 -19.55 -0.89
N GLU A 300 21.37 -20.61 -0.08
CA GLU A 300 20.40 -20.97 0.94
C GLU A 300 20.37 -19.91 2.05
N VAL A 301 19.19 -19.67 2.63
CA VAL A 301 19.05 -18.65 3.68
C VAL A 301 18.33 -19.19 4.90
N PHE A 302 18.57 -18.54 6.02
CA PHE A 302 17.75 -18.63 7.22
C PHE A 302 17.07 -17.27 7.41
N ASN A 303 15.74 -17.20 7.24
CA ASN A 303 14.98 -15.94 7.21
C ASN A 303 13.76 -15.95 8.15
N PRO A 304 13.97 -16.03 9.48
CA PRO A 304 12.90 -15.83 10.43
C PRO A 304 12.46 -14.36 10.41
N ALA A 305 11.15 -14.12 10.29
CA ALA A 305 10.59 -12.78 10.28
C ALA A 305 10.53 -12.16 11.69
N PHE A 306 10.57 -12.98 12.73
CA PHE A 306 10.42 -12.59 14.13
C PHE A 306 11.42 -13.34 15.00
N ASP A 307 11.71 -12.80 16.18
CA ASP A 307 12.35 -13.52 17.27
C ASP A 307 11.52 -13.38 18.55
N VAL A 308 11.88 -14.14 19.57
CA VAL A 308 11.20 -14.15 20.87
C VAL A 308 12.16 -13.62 21.93
N THR A 309 11.76 -12.54 22.60
CA THR A 309 12.49 -11.92 23.70
C THR A 309 11.93 -12.45 25.04
N PRO A 310 12.75 -13.17 25.82
CA PRO A 310 12.35 -13.63 27.15
C PRO A 310 12.00 -12.48 28.10
N PRO A 311 11.06 -12.68 29.04
CA PRO A 311 10.54 -11.62 29.88
C PRO A 311 11.58 -11.02 30.84
N ASP A 312 12.64 -11.76 31.20
CA ASP A 312 13.72 -11.28 32.06
C ASP A 312 14.64 -10.24 31.36
N LEU A 313 14.60 -10.16 30.03
CA LEU A 313 15.30 -9.14 29.25
C LEU A 313 14.46 -7.88 29.03
N VAL A 314 13.16 -7.92 29.33
CA VAL A 314 12.24 -6.79 29.14
C VAL A 314 12.17 -5.99 30.44
N THR A 315 12.45 -4.69 30.37
CA THR A 315 12.30 -3.79 31.52
C THR A 315 10.84 -3.64 31.87
N ALA A 316 9.98 -3.31 30.90
CA ALA A 316 8.54 -3.24 31.10
C ALA A 316 7.80 -3.46 29.77
N VAL A 317 6.63 -4.09 29.88
CA VAL A 317 5.59 -4.07 28.84
C VAL A 317 4.57 -3.00 29.25
N VAL A 318 4.26 -2.07 28.34
CA VAL A 318 3.35 -0.97 28.60
C VAL A 318 2.16 -1.05 27.65
N THR A 319 0.96 -1.07 28.23
CA THR A 319 -0.33 -1.10 27.53
C THR A 319 -1.13 0.16 27.83
N GLU A 320 -2.32 0.27 27.23
CA GLU A 320 -3.30 1.32 27.54
C GLU A 320 -3.75 1.32 29.00
N ASN A 321 -3.53 0.22 29.73
CA ASN A 321 -3.86 0.09 31.15
C ASN A 321 -2.68 0.45 32.07
N GLY A 322 -1.53 0.82 31.50
CA GLY A 322 -0.31 1.15 32.23
C GLY A 322 0.80 0.13 32.00
N ALA A 323 1.86 0.23 32.80
CA ALA A 323 2.95 -0.74 32.78
C ALA A 323 2.52 -2.02 33.51
N LEU A 324 2.76 -3.17 32.88
CA LEU A 324 2.60 -4.46 33.53
C LEU A 324 3.72 -4.68 34.57
N PRO A 325 3.48 -5.48 35.62
CA PRO A 325 4.52 -5.86 36.56
C PRO A 325 5.73 -6.47 35.83
N SER A 326 6.91 -5.90 36.08
CA SER A 326 8.14 -6.38 35.47
C SER A 326 8.62 -7.65 36.20
N THR A 327 8.95 -8.67 35.42
CA THR A 327 9.56 -9.92 35.91
C THR A 327 11.09 -9.87 35.86
N SER A 328 11.66 -8.79 35.31
CA SER A 328 13.11 -8.56 35.34
C SER A 328 13.57 -8.29 36.76
N ALA A 329 14.44 -9.17 37.28
CA ALA A 329 15.05 -9.01 38.60
C ALA A 329 15.81 -7.68 38.76
N THR A 330 16.33 -7.13 37.66
CA THR A 330 17.08 -5.87 37.64
C THR A 330 16.15 -4.65 37.73
N TRP A 331 14.97 -4.73 37.13
CA TRP A 331 14.12 -3.57 36.88
C TRP A 331 12.81 -3.55 37.69
N ALA A 332 12.41 -4.67 38.29
CA ALA A 332 11.13 -4.83 38.98
C ALA A 332 10.82 -3.69 39.98
N ALA A 333 11.73 -3.43 40.92
CA ALA A 333 11.54 -2.39 41.93
C ALA A 333 11.46 -0.97 41.33
N ALA A 334 12.26 -0.69 40.29
CA ALA A 334 12.28 0.61 39.62
C ALA A 334 10.98 0.86 38.84
N VAL A 335 10.48 -0.17 38.14
CA VAL A 335 9.20 -0.10 37.40
C VAL A 335 8.03 0.03 38.37
N GLU A 336 8.01 -0.72 39.48
CA GLU A 336 6.96 -0.60 40.48
C GLU A 336 6.91 0.81 41.07
N ALA A 337 8.06 1.35 41.50
CA ALA A 337 8.15 2.71 42.03
C ALA A 337 7.73 3.76 40.98
N ALA A 338 8.15 3.59 39.73
CA ALA A 338 7.78 4.45 38.62
C ALA A 338 6.35 4.22 38.11
N SER A 339 5.59 3.24 38.61
CA SER A 339 4.20 3.03 38.21
C SER A 339 3.18 3.54 39.24
N ARG A 340 3.64 4.03 40.40
CA ARG A 340 2.76 4.58 41.45
C ARG A 340 2.23 5.98 41.07
N PRO A 341 0.94 6.29 41.34
CA PRO A 341 0.39 7.64 41.13
C PRO A 341 1.09 8.68 42.01
N GLU A 342 1.29 9.91 41.53
CA GLU A 342 1.93 10.99 42.30
C GLU A 342 1.25 11.28 43.65
N ALA A 343 -0.05 10.99 43.78
CA ALA A 343 -0.81 11.17 45.02
C ALA A 343 -0.35 10.27 46.18
N ASP A 344 0.23 9.10 45.88
CA ASP A 344 0.70 8.13 46.90
C ASP A 344 2.16 8.39 47.32
N LEU A 345 2.91 9.22 46.59
CA LEU A 345 4.31 9.53 46.86
C LEU A 345 4.50 10.71 47.84
N ALA A 346 3.41 11.37 48.24
CA ALA A 346 3.45 12.51 49.17
C ALA A 346 3.63 12.10 50.65
N GLY A 347 3.66 10.79 50.96
CA GLY A 347 3.73 10.27 52.32
C GLY A 347 5.03 9.56 52.71
N ASP A 348 5.97 9.36 51.79
CA ASP A 348 7.18 8.58 52.07
C ASP A 348 8.45 9.45 51.94
N ASP A 349 9.20 9.51 53.04
CA ASP A 349 10.40 10.33 53.20
C ASP A 349 11.47 9.89 52.18
N ARG A 350 11.94 10.82 51.33
CA ARG A 350 12.95 10.57 50.31
C ARG A 350 14.31 10.32 50.97
N SER A 351 14.57 9.11 51.44
CA SER A 351 15.88 8.69 51.95
C SER A 351 16.32 7.28 51.54
N GLY A 352 15.76 6.72 50.47
CA GLY A 352 16.08 5.34 50.06
C GLY A 352 15.89 5.00 48.58
N ALA A 353 16.33 5.83 47.64
CA ALA A 353 16.48 5.39 46.26
C ALA A 353 17.78 4.56 46.13
N PRO A 354 17.75 3.31 45.64
CA PRO A 354 18.97 2.58 45.36
C PRO A 354 19.68 3.24 44.18
N HIS A 355 20.81 3.88 44.44
CA HIS A 355 21.79 4.22 43.42
C HIS A 355 22.28 2.90 42.79
N LEU A 356 21.73 2.53 41.63
CA LEU A 356 22.41 1.59 40.75
C LEU A 356 23.72 2.25 40.32
N ALA A 357 24.82 1.76 40.89
CA ALA A 357 26.15 2.24 40.57
C ALA A 357 26.37 2.12 39.07
N ALA A 358 26.55 3.28 38.41
CA ALA A 358 27.05 3.33 37.05
C ALA A 358 28.38 2.56 37.01
N GLY A 359 28.35 1.34 36.47
CA GLY A 359 29.55 0.55 36.23
C GLY A 359 30.57 1.42 35.47
N GLY A 360 31.78 1.50 36.03
CA GLY A 360 32.81 2.42 35.56
C GLY A 360 32.96 2.42 34.04
N ARG A 361 32.73 3.58 33.42
CA ARG A 361 33.00 3.82 32.00
C ARG A 361 34.50 3.63 31.76
N ALA A 362 34.88 2.48 31.20
CA ALA A 362 36.17 2.34 30.55
C ALA A 362 36.23 3.35 29.39
N GLY A 363 37.34 4.10 29.29
CA GLY A 363 37.49 5.23 28.38
C GLY A 363 37.10 4.89 26.95
N ALA A 364 36.02 5.50 26.47
CA ALA A 364 35.60 5.41 25.07
C ALA A 364 36.69 6.02 24.17
N PRO A 365 37.04 5.40 23.04
CA PRO A 365 37.99 5.98 22.11
C PRO A 365 37.42 7.28 21.52
N ARG A 366 38.20 8.36 21.58
CA ARG A 366 37.88 9.63 20.92
C ARG A 366 38.10 9.46 19.41
N PHE A 367 37.04 9.56 18.62
CA PHE A 367 37.14 9.67 17.16
C PHE A 367 36.58 11.00 16.67
N GLY A 368 37.20 11.53 15.63
CA GLY A 368 37.13 12.92 15.18
C GLY A 368 35.72 13.40 14.80
N SER A 369 35.44 14.64 15.16
CA SER A 369 34.28 15.39 14.67
C SER A 369 34.31 15.45 13.14
N VAL A 370 33.29 14.89 12.49
CA VAL A 370 32.98 15.25 11.10
C VAL A 370 32.23 16.58 11.16
N SER A 371 32.95 17.66 10.88
CA SER A 371 32.43 19.00 10.69
C SER A 371 31.58 19.07 9.42
N GLY A 372 30.39 19.68 9.48
CA GLY A 372 29.79 20.32 8.31
C GLY A 372 28.27 20.30 8.22
N ARG A 373 27.60 21.16 9.00
CA ARG A 373 26.56 22.10 8.52
C ARG A 373 26.24 23.06 9.66
N GLU A 374 26.65 24.31 9.50
CA GLU A 374 26.26 25.41 10.38
C GLU A 374 24.75 25.63 10.25
N SER A 375 23.99 25.37 11.31
CA SER A 375 22.68 25.96 11.51
C SER A 375 22.86 27.28 12.25
N GLY A 376 22.49 28.39 11.61
CA GLY A 376 22.50 29.72 12.20
C GLY A 376 21.61 29.83 13.45
N PRO A 377 21.81 30.87 14.28
CA PRO A 377 21.14 30.98 15.57
C PRO A 377 19.64 31.22 15.38
N LEU A 378 18.82 30.22 15.74
CA LEU A 378 17.39 30.41 15.96
C LEU A 378 17.23 31.12 17.32
N GLY A 379 16.65 32.33 17.28
CA GLY A 379 16.30 33.07 18.48
C GLY A 379 15.32 32.26 19.33
N SER A 380 15.73 31.95 20.56
CA SER A 380 14.86 31.38 21.58
C SER A 380 14.03 32.50 22.21
N GLU A 381 12.77 32.65 21.80
CA GLU A 381 11.78 33.26 22.69
C GLU A 381 11.33 32.21 23.72
N PRO A 382 11.17 32.58 25.01
CA PRO A 382 10.71 31.66 26.03
C PRO A 382 9.23 31.33 25.77
N ILE A 383 8.94 30.08 25.39
CA ILE A 383 7.58 29.55 25.38
C ILE A 383 7.13 29.49 26.85
N GLY A 384 6.11 30.30 27.18
CA GLY A 384 5.52 30.34 28.51
C GLY A 384 5.08 28.96 28.97
N ALA A 385 5.42 28.63 30.21
CA ALA A 385 5.08 27.37 30.88
C ALA A 385 3.55 27.13 30.87
N LEU A 386 3.09 26.30 29.93
CA LEU A 386 1.83 25.59 30.04
C LEU A 386 2.16 24.28 30.76
N GLY A 387 1.52 24.00 31.90
CA GLY A 387 1.76 22.76 32.63
C GLY A 387 1.48 21.53 31.77
N ASP A 388 2.26 20.46 31.95
CA ASP A 388 2.24 19.23 31.14
C ASP A 388 0.81 18.70 30.86
N ASN A 389 -0.11 18.82 31.82
CA ASN A 389 -1.50 18.39 31.68
C ASN A 389 -2.32 19.16 30.63
N ASP A 390 -2.01 20.43 30.37
CA ASP A 390 -2.79 21.30 29.48
C ASP A 390 -2.39 21.11 28.00
N ILE A 391 -1.13 20.73 27.77
CA ILE A 391 -0.60 20.31 26.46
C ILE A 391 -1.17 18.94 26.10
N VAL A 392 -1.10 17.97 27.02
CA VAL A 392 -1.66 16.61 26.86
C VAL A 392 -3.16 16.65 26.54
N ARG A 393 -3.93 17.52 27.22
CA ARG A 393 -5.38 17.66 26.96
C ARG A 393 -5.69 18.29 25.60
N LYS A 394 -4.93 19.30 25.16
CA LYS A 394 -5.08 19.93 23.83
C LYS A 394 -4.67 19.00 22.69
N LEU A 395 -3.68 18.13 22.92
CA LEU A 395 -3.24 17.10 21.97
C LEU A 395 -4.28 15.99 21.82
N ALA A 396 -4.87 15.51 22.93
CA ALA A 396 -5.99 14.56 22.91
C ALA A 396 -7.17 15.11 22.08
N GLN A 397 -7.57 16.36 22.34
CA GLN A 397 -8.67 16.99 21.61
C GLN A 397 -8.44 17.10 20.09
N ARG A 398 -7.22 17.37 19.62
CA ARG A 398 -6.95 17.59 18.19
C ARG A 398 -7.04 16.32 17.34
N ALA A 399 -6.63 15.19 17.90
CA ALA A 399 -6.61 13.92 17.20
C ALA A 399 -7.90 13.12 17.35
N ASP A 400 -8.51 13.14 18.55
CA ASP A 400 -9.85 12.60 18.77
C ASP A 400 -10.83 13.32 17.85
N GLN A 401 -10.77 14.66 17.78
CA GLN A 401 -11.58 15.43 16.86
C GLN A 401 -11.33 15.05 15.40
N TYR A 402 -10.13 14.60 14.99
CA TYR A 402 -9.86 14.19 13.60
C TYR A 402 -10.36 12.78 13.30
N VAL A 403 -10.10 11.79 14.17
CA VAL A 403 -10.64 10.43 14.04
C VAL A 403 -12.17 10.46 14.12
N GLU A 404 -12.74 11.18 15.09
CA GLU A 404 -14.17 11.44 15.18
C GLU A 404 -14.68 12.20 13.96
N THR A 405 -13.96 13.20 13.43
CA THR A 405 -14.36 13.88 12.19
C THR A 405 -14.36 12.94 10.98
N VAL A 406 -13.39 12.02 10.87
CA VAL A 406 -13.35 11.02 9.79
C VAL A 406 -14.52 10.05 9.96
N VAL A 407 -14.68 9.47 11.15
CA VAL A 407 -15.77 8.53 11.47
C VAL A 407 -17.15 9.20 11.30
N GLU A 408 -17.30 10.45 11.71
CA GLU A 408 -18.56 11.20 11.63
C GLU A 408 -18.86 11.69 10.21
N LYS A 409 -17.85 12.10 9.43
CA LYS A 409 -18.02 12.33 7.98
C LYS A 409 -18.45 11.06 7.27
N THR A 410 -17.85 9.93 7.63
CA THR A 410 -18.22 8.61 7.08
C THR A 410 -19.65 8.24 7.47
N ARG A 411 -20.03 8.35 8.75
CA ARG A 411 -21.41 8.11 9.23
C ARG A 411 -22.41 9.04 8.55
N LYS A 412 -22.07 10.32 8.37
CA LYS A 412 -22.93 11.31 7.70
C LYS A 412 -23.11 11.04 6.21
N PHE A 413 -22.03 10.70 5.49
CA PHE A 413 -22.09 10.26 4.10
C PHE A 413 -23.03 9.06 3.93
N LEU A 414 -22.97 8.11 4.89
CA LEU A 414 -23.79 6.92 4.90
C LEU A 414 -25.26 7.19 5.25
N ALA A 415 -25.53 8.17 6.13
CA ALA A 415 -26.87 8.59 6.49
C ALA A 415 -27.58 9.38 5.38
N ASP A 416 -26.83 10.18 4.60
CA ASP A 416 -27.43 11.13 3.66
C ASP A 416 -27.61 10.56 2.24
N GLN A 417 -26.76 9.66 1.73
CA GLN A 417 -26.75 9.28 0.29
C GLN A 417 -26.16 7.89 -0.05
N TRP A 418 -25.99 6.96 0.89
CA TRP A 418 -25.38 5.66 0.56
C TRP A 418 -26.35 4.70 -0.13
N GLU A 419 -26.19 4.58 -1.45
CA GLU A 419 -26.53 3.36 -2.18
C GLU A 419 -25.31 2.42 -2.17
N PRO A 420 -25.48 1.11 -1.92
CA PRO A 420 -24.37 0.18 -2.00
C PRO A 420 -23.72 0.28 -3.39
N PRO A 421 -22.38 0.28 -3.49
CA PRO A 421 -21.70 0.15 -4.77
C PRO A 421 -22.28 -1.10 -5.44
N ARG A 422 -23.02 -0.93 -6.53
CA ARG A 422 -23.41 -2.06 -7.36
C ARG A 422 -22.12 -2.73 -7.79
N ALA A 423 -22.05 -4.04 -7.58
CA ALA A 423 -20.92 -4.89 -7.93
C ALA A 423 -20.21 -4.35 -9.17
N ASP A 424 -18.90 -4.08 -9.07
CA ASP A 424 -18.11 -3.54 -10.16
C ASP A 424 -18.44 -4.29 -11.45
N ASP A 425 -18.88 -3.57 -12.47
CA ASP A 425 -19.08 -4.14 -13.79
C ASP A 425 -17.72 -4.72 -14.25
N PRO A 426 -17.58 -6.05 -14.41
CA PRO A 426 -16.30 -6.68 -14.73
C PRO A 426 -15.69 -6.10 -16.01
N SER A 427 -16.53 -5.63 -16.94
CA SER A 427 -16.10 -4.97 -18.18
C SER A 427 -15.31 -3.68 -17.90
N LYS A 428 -15.65 -2.93 -16.84
CA LYS A 428 -14.94 -1.69 -16.48
C LYS A 428 -13.53 -1.97 -15.96
N ARG A 429 -13.36 -3.05 -15.18
CA ARG A 429 -12.03 -3.49 -14.71
C ARG A 429 -11.18 -3.98 -15.87
N GLU A 430 -11.75 -4.83 -16.74
CA GLU A 430 -11.07 -5.37 -17.92
C GLU A 430 -10.58 -4.23 -18.85
N ILE A 431 -11.42 -3.20 -19.06
CA ILE A 431 -11.01 -2.01 -19.82
C ILE A 431 -9.83 -1.28 -19.15
N ALA A 432 -9.85 -1.09 -17.83
CA ALA A 432 -8.77 -0.41 -17.10
C ALA A 432 -7.45 -1.19 -17.16
N GLU A 433 -7.50 -2.52 -17.02
CA GLU A 433 -6.32 -3.39 -17.10
C GLU A 433 -5.68 -3.38 -18.49
N ILE A 434 -6.49 -3.54 -19.54
CA ILE A 434 -5.98 -3.51 -20.92
C ILE A 434 -5.45 -2.12 -21.28
N SER A 435 -6.11 -1.05 -20.83
CA SER A 435 -5.65 0.34 -21.00
C SER A 435 -4.25 0.52 -20.39
N ARG A 436 -3.99 -0.04 -19.21
CA ARG A 436 -2.67 0.00 -18.56
C ARG A 436 -1.62 -0.80 -19.31
N GLY A 437 -1.98 -1.97 -19.82
CA GLY A 437 -1.09 -2.80 -20.64
C GLY A 437 -0.66 -2.08 -21.92
N LEU A 438 -1.62 -1.50 -22.66
CA LEU A 438 -1.36 -0.76 -23.90
C LEU A 438 -0.61 0.56 -23.66
N TYR A 439 -0.88 1.24 -22.53
CA TYR A 439 -0.08 2.39 -22.10
C TYR A 439 1.38 2.02 -21.86
N THR A 440 1.64 0.92 -21.15
CA THR A 440 3.01 0.46 -20.84
C THR A 440 3.80 0.10 -22.11
N ARG A 441 3.11 -0.35 -23.16
CA ARG A 441 3.69 -0.58 -24.50
C ARG A 441 3.94 0.70 -25.31
N GLY A 442 3.52 1.87 -24.80
CA GLY A 442 3.65 3.15 -25.47
C GLY A 442 2.61 3.41 -26.56
N TRP A 443 1.51 2.65 -26.61
CA TRP A 443 0.49 2.75 -27.67
C TRP A 443 -0.66 3.70 -27.31
N MET A 444 -0.69 4.20 -26.08
CA MET A 444 -1.70 5.15 -25.61
C MET A 444 -1.03 6.28 -24.80
N PRO A 445 -0.05 7.00 -25.36
CA PRO A 445 0.70 8.01 -24.60
C PRO A 445 -0.22 9.15 -24.14
N GLY A 446 -0.06 9.55 -22.87
CA GLY A 446 -0.90 10.59 -22.27
C GLY A 446 -2.40 10.22 -22.32
N THR A 447 -3.23 11.13 -22.83
CA THR A 447 -4.69 10.95 -22.91
C THR A 447 -5.16 10.30 -24.23
N ALA A 448 -4.24 9.86 -25.09
CA ALA A 448 -4.52 9.40 -26.44
C ALA A 448 -5.11 7.98 -26.47
N GLY A 449 -6.02 7.72 -27.41
CA GLY A 449 -6.68 6.44 -27.58
C GLY A 449 -7.84 6.20 -26.62
N ASN A 450 -8.61 5.16 -26.89
CA ASN A 450 -9.73 4.74 -26.05
C ASN A 450 -10.11 3.28 -26.29
N ILE A 451 -10.83 2.73 -25.31
CA ILE A 451 -11.27 1.34 -25.31
C ILE A 451 -12.74 1.32 -24.93
N SER A 452 -13.51 0.41 -25.52
CA SER A 452 -14.90 0.20 -25.14
C SER A 452 -15.39 -1.24 -25.25
N VAL A 453 -16.44 -1.53 -24.47
CA VAL A 453 -17.22 -2.79 -24.51
C VAL A 453 -18.70 -2.46 -24.67
N ARG A 454 -19.40 -3.20 -25.54
CA ARG A 454 -20.84 -3.08 -25.80
C ARG A 454 -21.63 -3.69 -24.64
N ALA A 455 -22.66 -2.99 -24.19
CA ALA A 455 -23.61 -3.42 -23.18
C ALA A 455 -25.05 -3.21 -23.71
N GLY A 456 -25.51 -4.12 -24.58
CA GLY A 456 -26.80 -3.98 -25.25
C GLY A 456 -26.85 -2.77 -26.19
N LYS A 457 -27.71 -1.79 -25.91
CA LYS A 457 -27.86 -0.55 -26.70
C LYS A 457 -26.86 0.55 -26.29
N THR A 458 -26.07 0.32 -25.25
CA THR A 458 -25.05 1.26 -24.76
C THR A 458 -23.66 0.64 -24.90
N ALA A 459 -22.62 1.44 -24.70
CA ALA A 459 -21.24 0.99 -24.60
C ALA A 459 -20.57 1.65 -23.41
N ILE A 460 -19.73 0.89 -22.71
CA ILE A 460 -18.84 1.36 -21.64
C ILE A 460 -17.53 1.76 -22.30
N VAL A 461 -17.09 2.99 -22.11
CA VAL A 461 -15.94 3.59 -22.80
C VAL A 461 -15.00 4.25 -21.80
N THR A 462 -13.70 4.24 -22.05
CA THR A 462 -12.73 5.00 -21.23
C THR A 462 -13.09 6.48 -21.16
N GLY A 463 -13.01 7.07 -19.95
CA GLY A 463 -13.14 8.51 -19.74
C GLY A 463 -11.97 9.32 -20.32
N SER A 464 -12.24 10.61 -20.53
CA SER A 464 -11.26 11.61 -20.97
C SER A 464 -10.56 12.30 -19.79
N GLY A 465 -9.37 12.86 -20.04
CA GLY A 465 -8.68 13.78 -19.13
C GLY A 465 -7.69 13.12 -18.16
N LEU A 466 -7.46 11.82 -18.26
CA LEU A 466 -6.42 11.10 -17.54
C LEU A 466 -5.49 10.35 -18.49
N SER A 467 -4.27 10.10 -18.02
CA SER A 467 -3.38 9.15 -18.68
C SER A 467 -4.04 7.78 -18.76
N LYS A 468 -3.97 7.12 -19.91
CA LYS A 468 -4.64 5.81 -20.09
C LYS A 468 -4.04 4.71 -19.21
N GLY A 469 -2.81 4.89 -18.74
CA GLY A 469 -2.19 4.04 -17.71
C GLY A 469 -2.78 4.19 -16.30
N GLU A 470 -3.46 5.31 -16.03
CA GLU A 470 -3.97 5.69 -14.69
C GLU A 470 -5.47 5.45 -14.51
N LEU A 471 -6.18 5.09 -15.59
CA LEU A 471 -7.62 4.85 -15.55
C LEU A 471 -7.98 3.71 -14.59
N ARG A 472 -9.05 3.92 -13.83
CA ARG A 472 -9.71 2.95 -12.95
C ARG A 472 -11.11 2.61 -13.48
N ALA A 473 -11.73 1.56 -12.94
CA ALA A 473 -13.09 1.16 -13.35
C ALA A 473 -14.12 2.29 -13.21
N GLU A 474 -13.97 3.15 -12.20
CA GLU A 474 -14.79 4.34 -11.95
C GLU A 474 -14.64 5.44 -13.02
N ASP A 475 -13.54 5.46 -13.76
CA ASP A 475 -13.30 6.43 -14.83
C ASP A 475 -14.00 6.06 -16.14
N MET A 476 -14.66 4.91 -16.20
CA MET A 476 -15.41 4.46 -17.36
C MET A 476 -16.76 5.17 -17.46
N VAL A 477 -17.13 5.53 -18.69
CA VAL A 477 -18.33 6.29 -19.03
C VAL A 477 -19.22 5.44 -19.92
N THR A 478 -20.50 5.34 -19.57
CA THR A 478 -21.48 4.66 -20.43
C THR A 478 -22.05 5.66 -21.42
N VAL A 479 -22.06 5.30 -22.70
CA VAL A 479 -22.60 6.10 -23.79
C VAL A 479 -23.68 5.32 -24.55
N ASN A 480 -24.62 6.03 -25.16
CA ASN A 480 -25.59 5.44 -26.07
C ASN A 480 -24.93 5.20 -27.44
N ILE A 481 -25.09 4.01 -28.00
CA ILE A 481 -24.49 3.66 -29.28
C ILE A 481 -25.16 4.44 -30.43
N ALA A 482 -26.44 4.80 -30.31
CA ALA A 482 -27.17 5.46 -31.38
C ALA A 482 -26.68 6.89 -31.67
N ASP A 483 -26.31 7.65 -30.64
CA ASP A 483 -26.01 9.09 -30.73
C ASP A 483 -24.67 9.50 -30.06
N SER A 484 -23.93 8.52 -29.52
CA SER A 484 -22.68 8.69 -28.79
C SER A 484 -22.79 9.56 -27.52
N GLN A 485 -24.01 9.88 -27.07
CA GLN A 485 -24.22 10.73 -25.90
C GLN A 485 -23.95 9.97 -24.61
N ARG A 486 -23.39 10.68 -23.62
CA ARG A 486 -23.18 10.12 -22.28
C ARG A 486 -24.52 9.78 -21.64
N VAL A 487 -24.65 8.53 -21.19
CA VAL A 487 -25.77 8.03 -20.40
C VAL A 487 -25.44 8.10 -18.91
N SER A 488 -24.25 7.64 -18.50
CA SER A 488 -23.80 7.65 -17.10
C SER A 488 -22.28 7.67 -16.98
N GLY A 489 -21.77 7.96 -15.77
CA GLY A 489 -20.34 8.12 -15.47
C GLY A 489 -19.95 9.56 -15.15
N ILE A 490 -18.96 9.73 -14.27
CA ILE A 490 -18.53 11.04 -13.74
C ILE A 490 -17.63 11.82 -14.71
N ARG A 491 -16.95 11.12 -15.63
CA ARG A 491 -16.05 11.72 -16.63
C ARG A 491 -16.81 12.13 -17.89
N ARG A 492 -16.14 12.90 -18.75
CA ARG A 492 -16.58 13.07 -20.14
C ARG A 492 -16.12 11.84 -20.95
N PRO A 493 -16.91 11.35 -21.92
CA PRO A 493 -16.45 10.33 -22.87
C PRO A 493 -15.19 10.80 -23.62
N SER A 494 -14.38 9.86 -24.09
CA SER A 494 -13.25 10.17 -24.98
C SER A 494 -13.72 10.85 -26.27
N ALA A 495 -12.87 11.69 -26.87
CA ALA A 495 -13.20 12.39 -28.11
C ALA A 495 -13.47 11.42 -29.29
N GLU A 496 -12.80 10.25 -29.28
CA GLU A 496 -12.89 9.19 -30.28
C GLU A 496 -14.08 8.24 -30.06
N THR A 497 -14.98 8.54 -29.11
CA THR A 497 -16.16 7.70 -28.85
C THR A 497 -17.04 7.52 -30.10
N THR A 498 -17.12 8.50 -30.99
CA THR A 498 -17.92 8.38 -32.23
C THR A 498 -17.40 7.28 -33.15
N ILE A 499 -16.08 7.07 -33.22
CA ILE A 499 -15.45 5.99 -33.99
C ILE A 499 -15.90 4.62 -33.43
N HIS A 500 -15.94 4.46 -32.11
CA HIS A 500 -16.36 3.21 -31.47
C HIS A 500 -17.82 2.92 -31.75
N THR A 501 -18.69 3.92 -31.59
CA THR A 501 -20.12 3.74 -31.86
C THR A 501 -20.42 3.50 -33.34
N ALA A 502 -19.63 4.04 -34.26
CA ALA A 502 -19.73 3.74 -35.69
C ALA A 502 -19.44 2.26 -35.98
N VAL A 503 -18.38 1.70 -35.40
CA VAL A 503 -18.07 0.26 -35.51
C VAL A 503 -19.21 -0.57 -34.93
N TYR A 504 -19.76 -0.18 -33.77
CA TYR A 504 -20.92 -0.88 -33.21
C TYR A 504 -22.16 -0.78 -34.09
N ARG A 505 -22.46 0.36 -34.72
CA ARG A 505 -23.66 0.47 -35.57
C ARG A 505 -23.53 -0.34 -36.87
N ALA A 506 -22.31 -0.48 -37.40
CA ALA A 506 -22.07 -1.18 -38.65
C ALA A 506 -21.74 -2.68 -38.50
N THR A 507 -21.43 -3.16 -37.29
CA THR A 507 -20.93 -4.53 -37.05
C THR A 507 -21.51 -5.19 -35.79
N GLU A 508 -21.32 -6.50 -35.68
CA GLU A 508 -21.63 -7.29 -34.48
C GLU A 508 -20.52 -7.24 -33.41
N ALA A 509 -19.63 -6.24 -33.47
CA ALA A 509 -18.55 -6.10 -32.49
C ALA A 509 -19.09 -5.98 -31.05
N ALA A 510 -18.42 -6.68 -30.13
CA ALA A 510 -18.67 -6.56 -28.69
C ALA A 510 -17.63 -5.64 -28.02
N ALA A 511 -16.44 -5.48 -28.60
CA ALA A 511 -15.40 -4.62 -28.07
C ALA A 511 -14.63 -3.88 -29.16
N VAL A 512 -14.13 -2.69 -28.85
CA VAL A 512 -13.36 -1.83 -29.74
C VAL A 512 -12.17 -1.24 -28.99
N VAL A 513 -10.99 -1.32 -29.61
CA VAL A 513 -9.73 -0.77 -29.12
C VAL A 513 -9.22 0.22 -30.17
N HIS A 514 -9.04 1.47 -29.78
CA HIS A 514 -8.40 2.49 -30.59
C HIS A 514 -7.12 2.95 -29.91
N VAL A 515 -6.00 2.78 -30.60
CA VAL A 515 -4.65 2.97 -30.07
C VAL A 515 -3.77 3.65 -31.12
N HIS A 516 -2.69 4.28 -30.66
CA HIS A 516 -1.79 5.11 -31.47
C HIS A 516 -0.38 4.48 -31.49
N PRO A 517 -0.20 3.25 -31.98
CA PRO A 517 1.08 2.58 -31.91
C PRO A 517 2.03 3.11 -33.00
N PRO A 518 3.35 3.19 -32.74
CA PRO A 518 4.28 3.95 -33.59
C PRO A 518 4.37 3.46 -35.04
N HIS A 519 4.45 2.15 -35.28
CA HIS A 519 4.74 1.63 -36.62
C HIS A 519 3.51 1.65 -37.52
N ALA A 520 2.33 1.29 -37.02
CA ALA A 520 1.08 1.40 -37.76
C ALA A 520 0.75 2.86 -38.08
N THR A 521 0.98 3.77 -37.12
CA THR A 521 0.83 5.20 -37.35
C THR A 521 1.78 5.66 -38.47
N ALA A 522 3.05 5.27 -38.42
CA ALA A 522 4.03 5.60 -39.46
C ALA A 522 3.66 5.06 -40.85
N GLN A 523 3.23 3.80 -40.95
CA GLN A 523 2.83 3.20 -42.24
C GLN A 523 1.60 3.87 -42.86
N SER A 524 0.72 4.47 -42.05
CA SER A 524 -0.49 5.13 -42.52
C SER A 524 -0.27 6.54 -43.11
N ILE A 525 0.87 7.18 -42.83
CA ILE A 525 1.15 8.55 -43.28
C ILE A 525 1.41 8.56 -44.80
N GLY A 526 0.56 9.26 -45.55
CA GLY A 526 0.65 9.32 -47.01
C GLY A 526 0.30 8.00 -47.70
N ALA A 527 -0.32 7.05 -46.99
CA ALA A 527 -0.77 5.79 -47.55
C ALA A 527 -1.94 5.99 -48.53
N PRO A 528 -2.08 5.09 -49.54
CA PRO A 528 -3.31 5.01 -50.32
C PRO A 528 -4.52 4.64 -49.42
N PRO A 529 -5.77 4.78 -49.91
CA PRO A 529 -6.99 4.44 -49.15
C PRO A 529 -7.06 2.99 -48.63
N THR A 530 -6.17 2.12 -49.09
CA THR A 530 -6.07 0.72 -48.67
C THR A 530 -4.60 0.30 -48.61
N LEU A 531 -4.17 -0.26 -47.49
CA LEU A 531 -2.84 -0.85 -47.33
C LEU A 531 -2.94 -2.38 -47.43
N ARG A 532 -2.25 -2.94 -48.44
CA ARG A 532 -2.17 -4.38 -48.68
C ARG A 532 -0.95 -4.98 -47.98
N PHE A 533 -1.18 -6.08 -47.23
CA PHE A 533 -0.14 -6.95 -46.68
C PHE A 533 -0.31 -8.37 -47.24
N ALA A 534 0.80 -9.05 -47.54
CA ALA A 534 0.77 -10.43 -48.07
C ALA A 534 1.92 -11.28 -47.53
N GLY A 535 1.64 -12.54 -47.21
CA GLY A 535 2.63 -13.54 -46.78
C GLY A 535 3.07 -13.45 -45.30
N TYR A 536 2.44 -12.59 -44.50
CA TYR A 536 2.70 -12.51 -43.06
C TYR A 536 1.86 -13.54 -42.29
N GLU A 537 2.50 -14.34 -41.44
CA GLU A 537 1.80 -15.31 -40.56
C GLU A 537 0.74 -14.62 -39.68
N LEU A 538 1.03 -13.38 -39.25
CA LEU A 538 0.15 -12.55 -38.42
C LEU A 538 -1.19 -12.20 -39.09
N ILE A 539 -1.32 -12.35 -40.43
CA ILE A 539 -2.60 -12.14 -41.13
C ILE A 539 -3.68 -13.08 -40.59
N LYS A 540 -3.32 -14.29 -40.16
CA LYS A 540 -4.26 -15.27 -39.58
C LYS A 540 -4.97 -14.77 -38.32
N GLY A 541 -4.38 -13.81 -37.60
CA GLY A 541 -5.03 -13.15 -36.46
C GLY A 541 -6.14 -12.17 -36.86
N LEU A 542 -6.19 -11.78 -38.14
CA LEU A 542 -7.12 -10.79 -38.69
C LEU A 542 -8.14 -11.42 -39.65
N ALA A 543 -7.69 -12.31 -40.53
CA ALA A 543 -8.52 -13.01 -41.51
C ALA A 543 -7.85 -14.33 -41.96
N PRO A 544 -8.62 -15.38 -42.32
CA PRO A 544 -8.09 -16.66 -42.78
C PRO A 544 -7.63 -16.59 -44.25
N THR A 545 -6.71 -15.68 -44.56
CA THR A 545 -6.26 -15.35 -45.92
C THR A 545 -4.75 -15.14 -45.95
N GLU A 546 -4.10 -15.31 -47.11
CA GLU A 546 -2.67 -15.02 -47.27
C GLU A 546 -2.38 -13.54 -47.58
N THR A 547 -3.40 -12.80 -48.02
CA THR A 547 -3.33 -11.38 -48.37
C THR A 547 -4.49 -10.65 -47.73
N ILE A 548 -4.23 -9.49 -47.14
CA ILE A 548 -5.23 -8.66 -46.47
C ILE A 548 -5.13 -7.21 -46.93
N ASP A 549 -6.29 -6.61 -47.21
CA ASP A 549 -6.45 -5.23 -47.63
C ASP A 549 -7.10 -4.44 -46.49
N ILE A 550 -6.32 -3.58 -45.83
CA ILE A 550 -6.78 -2.85 -44.65
C ILE A 550 -7.12 -1.40 -45.03
N PRO A 551 -8.33 -0.90 -44.73
CA PRO A 551 -8.74 0.45 -45.10
C PRO A 551 -7.97 1.53 -44.32
N VAL A 552 -7.70 2.66 -44.98
CA VAL A 552 -7.05 3.84 -44.42
C VAL A 552 -7.99 5.03 -44.54
N PHE A 553 -8.44 5.56 -43.40
CA PHE A 553 -9.30 6.73 -43.33
C PHE A 553 -8.49 8.01 -43.16
N SER A 554 -8.99 9.11 -43.72
CA SER A 554 -8.37 10.42 -43.53
C SER A 554 -8.58 10.90 -42.09
N ASN A 555 -7.53 11.44 -41.48
CA ASN A 555 -7.66 12.09 -40.17
C ASN A 555 -8.34 13.46 -40.32
N HIS A 556 -9.27 13.77 -39.42
CA HIS A 556 -10.01 15.02 -39.39
C HIS A 556 -10.08 15.56 -37.96
N ALA A 557 -9.99 16.89 -37.79
CA ALA A 557 -10.19 17.52 -36.49
C ALA A 557 -11.62 17.31 -35.95
N ASP A 558 -12.58 17.13 -36.85
CA ASP A 558 -13.96 16.74 -36.54
C ASP A 558 -14.07 15.20 -36.47
N VAL A 559 -13.84 14.65 -35.29
CA VAL A 559 -13.86 13.19 -35.05
C VAL A 559 -15.20 12.52 -35.38
N PRO A 560 -16.39 13.12 -35.14
CA PRO A 560 -17.66 12.64 -35.68
C PRO A 560 -17.66 12.33 -37.18
N ARG A 561 -16.98 13.15 -38.00
CA ARG A 561 -16.87 12.91 -39.44
C ARG A 561 -16.09 11.63 -39.75
N ILE A 562 -15.01 11.37 -39.02
CA ILE A 562 -14.25 10.11 -39.13
C ILE A 562 -15.16 8.93 -38.84
N GLY A 563 -15.95 9.00 -37.75
CA GLY A 563 -16.93 7.98 -37.41
C GLY A 563 -17.96 7.71 -38.52
N ALA A 564 -18.50 8.77 -39.13
CA ALA A 564 -19.48 8.63 -40.22
C ALA A 564 -18.87 7.98 -41.49
N ASP A 565 -17.62 8.30 -41.81
CA ASP A 565 -16.92 7.69 -42.94
C ASP A 565 -16.60 6.21 -42.69
N ILE A 566 -16.21 5.86 -41.46
CA ILE A 566 -16.00 4.47 -41.02
C ILE A 566 -17.30 3.68 -41.09
N GLU A 567 -18.39 4.22 -40.53
CA GLU A 567 -19.70 3.55 -40.50
C GLU A 567 -20.19 3.24 -41.92
N ARG A 568 -20.14 4.24 -42.81
CA ARG A 568 -20.55 4.07 -44.22
C ARG A 568 -19.71 2.98 -44.90
N TYR A 569 -18.39 3.02 -44.74
CA TYR A 569 -17.50 2.04 -45.35
C TYR A 569 -17.79 0.62 -44.86
N LEU A 570 -17.97 0.42 -43.54
CA LEU A 570 -18.21 -0.89 -42.95
C LEU A 570 -19.60 -1.46 -43.33
N ILE A 571 -20.61 -0.61 -43.54
CA ILE A 571 -21.91 -1.03 -44.07
C ILE A 571 -21.79 -1.47 -45.54
N GLU A 572 -21.01 -0.75 -46.34
CA GLU A 572 -20.78 -1.08 -47.76
C GLU A 572 -19.86 -2.30 -47.94
N HIS A 573 -19.00 -2.59 -46.96
CA HIS A 573 -18.01 -3.66 -46.99
C HIS A 573 -18.12 -4.54 -45.73
N PRO A 574 -19.16 -5.39 -45.61
CA PRO A 574 -19.38 -6.21 -44.43
C PRO A 574 -18.25 -7.22 -44.17
N ASP A 575 -17.48 -7.58 -45.21
CA ASP A 575 -16.33 -8.49 -45.15
C ASP A 575 -15.00 -7.75 -44.87
N ALA A 576 -15.04 -6.45 -44.55
CA ALA A 576 -13.84 -5.70 -44.20
C ALA A 576 -13.11 -6.35 -43.01
N PRO A 577 -11.76 -6.34 -43.00
CA PRO A 577 -11.02 -6.90 -41.89
C PRO A 577 -11.34 -6.15 -40.59
N PRO A 578 -11.23 -6.82 -39.41
CA PRO A 578 -11.63 -6.26 -38.12
C PRO A 578 -10.64 -5.22 -37.55
N VAL A 579 -9.96 -4.50 -38.44
CA VAL A 579 -8.96 -3.48 -38.17
C VAL A 579 -9.01 -2.39 -39.26
N LEU A 580 -8.67 -1.16 -38.89
CA LEU A 580 -8.53 -0.03 -39.81
C LEU A 580 -7.44 0.94 -39.36
N PHE A 581 -6.96 1.75 -40.29
CA PHE A 581 -6.07 2.89 -40.00
C PHE A 581 -6.82 4.21 -40.07
N ILE A 582 -6.37 5.17 -39.25
CA ILE A 582 -6.66 6.59 -39.42
C ILE A 582 -5.32 7.28 -39.67
N ALA A 583 -5.15 7.85 -40.87
CA ALA A 583 -3.85 8.30 -41.38
C ALA A 583 -3.16 9.31 -40.46
N GLY A 584 -1.98 8.94 -39.93
CA GLY A 584 -1.19 9.76 -39.01
C GLY A 584 -1.82 9.98 -37.63
N HIS A 585 -2.81 9.16 -37.26
CA HIS A 585 -3.54 9.24 -36.00
C HIS A 585 -3.38 7.94 -35.20
N GLY A 586 -3.75 6.80 -35.77
CA GLY A 586 -3.70 5.52 -35.07
C GLY A 586 -4.47 4.44 -35.80
N ILE A 587 -4.80 3.37 -35.07
CA ILE A 587 -5.57 2.23 -35.57
C ILE A 587 -6.78 1.96 -34.69
N THR A 588 -7.82 1.39 -35.29
CA THR A 588 -8.98 0.87 -34.56
C THR A 588 -9.14 -0.60 -34.89
N ALA A 589 -9.25 -1.43 -33.85
CA ALA A 589 -9.50 -2.86 -33.95
C ALA A 589 -10.75 -3.22 -33.15
N TRP A 590 -11.50 -4.22 -33.59
CA TRP A 590 -12.70 -4.68 -32.89
C TRP A 590 -12.81 -6.19 -32.85
N GLY A 591 -13.65 -6.72 -31.95
CA GLY A 591 -13.82 -8.16 -31.78
C GLY A 591 -15.02 -8.57 -30.94
N ALA A 592 -15.21 -9.89 -30.84
CA ALA A 592 -16.24 -10.52 -30.02
C ALA A 592 -15.91 -10.47 -28.52
N THR A 593 -14.65 -10.23 -28.17
CA THR A 593 -14.18 -9.96 -26.81
C THR A 593 -13.16 -8.84 -26.83
N LEU A 594 -12.91 -8.22 -25.68
CA LEU A 594 -11.93 -7.17 -25.56
C LEU A 594 -10.50 -7.69 -25.78
N ALA A 595 -10.18 -8.88 -25.28
CA ALA A 595 -8.93 -9.58 -25.58
C ALA A 595 -8.72 -9.77 -27.10
N GLN A 596 -9.76 -10.19 -27.83
CA GLN A 596 -9.65 -10.36 -29.28
C GLN A 596 -9.42 -9.03 -30.01
N ALA A 597 -10.10 -7.94 -29.60
CA ALA A 597 -9.88 -6.62 -30.17
C ALA A 597 -8.44 -6.13 -29.93
N ARG A 598 -7.89 -6.36 -28.73
CA ARG A 598 -6.48 -6.10 -28.40
C ARG A 598 -5.54 -6.92 -29.29
N ASP A 599 -5.74 -8.24 -29.38
CA ASP A 599 -4.85 -9.14 -30.12
C ASP A 599 -4.80 -8.78 -31.62
N ARG A 600 -5.91 -8.32 -32.18
CA ARG A 600 -5.98 -7.81 -33.56
C ARG A 600 -5.16 -6.53 -33.75
N ALA A 601 -5.24 -5.60 -32.80
CA ALA A 601 -4.38 -4.41 -32.79
C ALA A 601 -2.90 -4.80 -32.70
N GLU A 602 -2.56 -5.81 -31.87
CA GLU A 602 -1.20 -6.33 -31.74
C GLU A 602 -0.68 -6.97 -33.04
N CYS A 603 -1.51 -7.78 -33.71
CA CYS A 603 -1.16 -8.38 -35.00
C CYS A 603 -0.89 -7.30 -36.05
N LEU A 604 -1.73 -6.25 -36.10
CA LEU A 604 -1.56 -5.16 -37.06
C LEU A 604 -0.28 -4.35 -36.79
N GLU A 605 -0.01 -3.98 -35.54
CA GLU A 605 1.20 -3.25 -35.20
C GLU A 605 2.45 -4.07 -35.52
N ALA A 606 2.48 -5.36 -35.18
CA ALA A 606 3.62 -6.22 -35.47
C ALA A 606 3.87 -6.39 -36.99
N MET A 607 2.81 -6.49 -37.80
CA MET A 607 2.97 -6.46 -39.27
C MET A 607 3.54 -5.13 -39.75
N CYS A 608 3.08 -4.01 -39.18
CA CYS A 608 3.57 -2.67 -39.54
C CYS A 608 5.01 -2.44 -39.07
N GLU A 609 5.41 -2.96 -37.92
CA GLU A 609 6.77 -2.94 -37.42
C GLU A 609 7.70 -3.66 -38.38
N LEU A 610 7.37 -4.92 -38.73
CA LEU A 610 8.15 -5.69 -39.70
C LEU A 610 8.21 -4.99 -41.05
N ALA A 611 7.11 -4.41 -41.53
CA ALA A 611 7.11 -3.66 -42.79
C ALA A 611 7.95 -2.38 -42.73
N THR A 612 7.99 -1.72 -41.57
CA THR A 612 8.81 -0.53 -41.34
C THR A 612 10.29 -0.89 -41.30
N LEU A 613 10.65 -1.97 -40.60
CA LEU A 613 12.03 -2.42 -40.45
C LEU A 613 12.60 -3.03 -41.74
N THR A 614 11.77 -3.71 -42.54
CA THR A 614 12.22 -4.39 -43.78
C THR A 614 11.98 -3.59 -45.05
N GLY A 615 11.11 -2.57 -45.00
CA GLY A 615 10.64 -1.82 -46.16
C GLY A 615 9.70 -2.60 -47.09
N ARG A 616 9.19 -3.76 -46.65
CA ARG A 616 8.36 -4.66 -47.48
C ARG A 616 7.00 -4.88 -46.83
N ARG A 617 5.92 -4.88 -47.60
CA ARG A 617 4.57 -5.31 -47.16
C ARG A 617 4.15 -6.65 -47.77
N THR A 618 5.03 -7.24 -48.59
CA THR A 618 4.83 -8.55 -49.20
C THR A 618 6.06 -9.40 -48.90
N ILE A 619 5.83 -10.54 -48.28
CA ILE A 619 6.83 -11.58 -48.05
C ILE A 619 6.54 -12.71 -49.05
N GLY A 620 7.44 -12.93 -50.00
CA GLY A 620 7.40 -14.08 -50.91
C GLY A 620 8.30 -15.20 -50.41
N SER A 621 7.99 -16.45 -50.77
CA SER A 621 8.82 -17.63 -50.52
C SER A 621 10.06 -17.74 -51.44
N ASP A 622 10.44 -16.68 -52.15
CA ASP A 622 11.54 -16.76 -53.11
C ASP A 622 12.92 -16.58 -52.45
N ARG A 623 13.64 -17.71 -52.46
CA ARG A 623 15.10 -17.93 -52.29
C ARG A 623 15.63 -18.23 -50.88
N LEU A 624 15.49 -19.50 -50.49
CA LEU A 624 16.63 -20.27 -50.01
C LEU A 624 17.23 -21.01 -51.20
N GLY A 625 18.25 -20.41 -51.84
CA GLY A 625 19.25 -21.08 -52.70
C GLY A 625 18.79 -21.62 -54.07
N SER A 626 19.08 -20.87 -55.14
CA SER A 626 19.33 -21.42 -56.47
C SER A 626 20.73 -21.03 -56.93
N GLU A 627 21.72 -21.84 -56.54
CA GLU A 627 23.01 -22.13 -57.19
C GLU A 627 23.23 -23.63 -56.84
N GLU A 628 23.43 -24.61 -57.71
CA GLU A 628 24.20 -24.70 -58.96
C GLU A 628 23.58 -25.77 -59.92
N GLU A 629 24.20 -25.90 -61.11
CA GLU A 629 24.16 -27.01 -62.09
C GLU A 629 23.34 -26.81 -63.40
N SER A 630 23.90 -26.07 -64.35
CA SER A 630 24.52 -26.67 -65.55
C SER A 630 24.98 -25.65 -66.60
N LYS A 631 26.31 -25.68 -66.81
CA LYS A 631 27.12 -25.24 -67.97
C LYS A 631 27.21 -23.76 -68.35
#